data_AF-A0A6B2EYH1-F1
#
_entry.id   AF-A0A6B2EYH1-F1
#
_cell.length_a   1.000
_cell.length_b   1.000
_cell.length_c   1.000
_cell.angle_alpha   90.00
_cell.angle_beta   90.00
_cell.angle_gamma   90.00
#
_symmetry.space_group_name_H-M   'P 1'
#
loop_
_entity.id
_entity.type
_entity.pdbx_description
1 polymer ?
#
loop_
_entity_poly.entity_id
_entity_poly.type
_entity_poly.pdbx_seq_one_letter_code
_entity_poly.pdbx_strand_id
1 'polypeptide(L)'
;MIKSGVVAVIIAGFFLTGCVPKKAPSLVTSSREAVEPPTNPEGEVDMVQCEKELNALGTVNQLKYAELKARFERVMHGASGYTSVRNSVNPETRNAIDALYKFQAVKLCSEIRGEMLNSLAVKPTGDKVE
;
A
#
# COMPACT_ATOMS: atom_id res chain seq x y z
N MET A 1 31.87 38.66 -28.58
CA MET A 1 33.15 38.03 -28.18
C MET A 1 34.09 39.12 -27.67
N ILE A 2 34.91 38.81 -26.65
CA ILE A 2 35.95 39.64 -25.98
C ILE A 2 35.37 40.62 -24.95
N LYS A 3 35.33 40.36 -23.63
CA LYS A 3 36.31 40.00 -22.56
C LYS A 3 36.82 41.22 -21.75
N SER A 4 36.86 41.00 -20.44
CA SER A 4 37.64 41.67 -19.39
C SER A 4 37.07 42.95 -18.76
N GLY A 5 36.40 42.75 -17.62
CA GLY A 5 36.46 43.67 -16.49
C GLY A 5 36.80 42.86 -15.23
N VAL A 6 38.03 43.02 -14.73
CA VAL A 6 38.45 42.48 -13.43
C VAL A 6 38.14 43.53 -12.38
N VAL A 7 37.28 43.20 -11.41
CA VAL A 7 37.34 43.82 -10.08
C VAL A 7 37.30 42.67 -9.08
N ALA A 8 38.48 42.38 -8.54
CA ALA A 8 38.65 41.51 -7.40
C ALA A 8 38.07 42.22 -6.15
N VAL A 9 37.07 41.61 -5.52
CA VAL A 9 36.65 41.98 -4.16
C VAL A 9 36.86 40.76 -3.28
N ILE A 10 38.01 40.74 -2.61
CA ILE A 10 38.24 39.90 -1.44
C ILE A 10 37.57 40.63 -0.27
N ILE A 11 36.47 40.08 0.25
CA ILE A 11 36.02 40.36 1.62
C ILE A 11 35.95 39.02 2.33
N ALA A 12 36.84 38.90 3.31
CA ALA A 12 36.95 37.80 4.23
C ALA A 12 35.78 37.78 5.22
N GLY A 13 35.36 36.57 5.57
CA GLY A 13 34.84 36.22 6.89
C GLY A 13 33.44 36.71 7.25
N PHE A 14 32.45 35.84 7.03
CA PHE A 14 31.42 35.63 8.06
C PHE A 14 31.23 34.12 8.25
N PHE A 15 31.86 33.60 9.30
CA PHE A 15 31.40 32.40 9.97
C PHE A 15 29.97 32.64 10.43
N LEU A 16 29.00 31.86 9.94
CA LEU A 16 27.89 31.38 10.76
C LEU A 16 27.45 30.02 10.20
N THR A 17 28.02 28.98 10.81
CA THR A 17 27.43 27.65 10.84
C THR A 17 26.00 27.75 11.34
N GLY A 18 25.03 27.54 10.45
CA GLY A 18 23.61 27.46 10.77
C GLY A 18 23.04 26.12 10.35
N CYS A 19 23.43 25.04 11.02
CA CYS A 19 22.60 23.83 11.00
C CYS A 19 21.35 24.12 11.82
N VAL A 20 20.26 24.49 11.17
CA VAL A 20 18.94 24.38 11.78
C VAL A 20 18.72 22.88 12.02
N PRO A 21 18.55 22.41 13.27
CA PRO A 21 17.96 21.10 13.47
C PRO A 21 16.52 21.24 12.96
N LYS A 22 16.31 20.96 11.68
CA LYS A 22 14.99 20.66 11.17
C LYS A 22 14.58 19.48 12.02
N LYS A 23 13.63 19.68 12.94
CA LYS A 23 12.94 18.57 13.60
C LYS A 23 12.64 17.61 12.48
N ALA A 24 13.38 16.50 12.43
CA ALA A 24 13.09 15.46 11.48
C ALA A 24 11.61 15.19 11.73
N PRO A 25 10.71 15.38 10.75
CA PRO A 25 9.35 14.94 10.93
C PRO A 25 9.51 13.49 11.37
N SER A 26 9.06 13.21 12.59
CA SER A 26 9.12 11.88 13.16
C SER A 26 8.55 10.99 12.06
N LEU A 27 9.39 10.15 11.47
CA LEU A 27 8.95 9.05 10.65
C LEU A 27 8.26 8.10 11.63
N VAL A 28 7.09 8.51 12.11
CA VAL A 28 6.05 7.59 12.50
C VAL A 28 5.61 6.97 11.18
N THR A 29 6.46 6.09 10.65
CA THR A 29 5.94 4.83 10.14
C THR A 29 5.11 4.34 11.30
N SER A 30 3.81 4.62 11.23
CA SER A 30 2.83 3.88 12.00
C SER A 30 3.07 2.46 11.56
N SER A 31 3.87 1.74 12.35
CA SER A 31 4.13 0.33 12.18
C SER A 31 2.83 -0.37 12.55
N ARG A 32 1.79 -0.18 11.73
CA ARG A 32 0.78 -1.21 11.58
C ARG A 32 1.59 -2.39 11.05
N GLU A 33 1.85 -3.32 11.95
CA GLU A 33 2.47 -4.58 11.62
C GLU A 33 1.72 -5.14 10.41
N ALA A 34 2.44 -5.27 9.29
CA ALA A 34 1.83 -5.67 8.04
C ALA A 34 1.39 -7.12 8.20
N VAL A 35 0.09 -7.35 8.19
CA VAL A 35 -0.46 -8.71 8.26
C VAL A 35 -0.27 -9.34 6.88
N GLU A 36 0.58 -10.36 6.80
CA GLU A 36 0.82 -11.08 5.55
C GLU A 36 -0.48 -11.69 5.01
N PRO A 37 -0.69 -11.68 3.68
CA PRO A 37 -1.89 -12.27 3.09
C PRO A 37 -1.84 -13.80 3.22
N PRO A 38 -3.00 -14.49 3.13
CA PRO A 38 -2.99 -15.94 2.99
C PRO A 38 -2.26 -16.32 1.69
N THR A 39 -1.44 -17.37 1.74
CA THR A 39 -0.70 -17.89 0.58
C THR A 39 -0.99 -19.37 0.34
N ASN A 40 -0.95 -19.77 -0.92
CA ASN A 40 -1.02 -21.16 -1.35
C ASN A 40 0.34 -21.88 -1.13
N PRO A 41 0.45 -23.20 -1.38
CA PRO A 41 1.71 -23.93 -1.22
C PRO A 41 2.87 -23.44 -2.11
N GLU A 42 2.56 -22.67 -3.16
CA GLU A 42 3.54 -22.09 -4.08
C GLU A 42 4.00 -20.68 -3.63
N GLY A 43 3.50 -20.19 -2.49
CA GLY A 43 3.81 -18.87 -1.95
C GLY A 43 3.09 -17.72 -2.68
N GLU A 44 2.12 -18.01 -3.53
CA GLU A 44 1.27 -16.99 -4.15
C GLU A 44 0.05 -16.69 -3.28
N VAL A 45 -0.55 -15.51 -3.45
CA VAL A 45 -1.74 -15.12 -2.69
C VAL A 45 -2.88 -16.11 -2.93
N ASP A 46 -3.40 -16.68 -1.84
CA ASP A 46 -4.57 -17.53 -1.88
C ASP A 46 -5.84 -16.67 -1.91
N MET A 47 -6.30 -16.37 -3.13
CA MET A 47 -7.50 -15.58 -3.37
C MET A 47 -8.76 -16.25 -2.81
N VAL A 48 -8.81 -17.58 -2.74
CA VAL A 48 -9.96 -18.32 -2.21
C VAL A 48 -10.04 -18.14 -0.70
N GLN A 49 -8.91 -18.26 0.00
CA GLN A 49 -8.86 -18.01 1.44
C GLN A 49 -9.13 -16.53 1.76
N CYS A 50 -8.59 -15.62 0.97
CA CYS A 50 -8.85 -14.18 1.08
C CYS A 50 -10.35 -13.84 0.94
N GLU A 51 -11.05 -14.45 -0.02
CA GLU A 51 -12.50 -14.28 -0.16
C GLU A 51 -13.29 -14.87 1.03
N LYS A 52 -12.86 -16.02 1.56
CA LYS A 52 -13.47 -16.60 2.77
C LYS A 52 -13.35 -15.66 3.97
N GLU A 53 -12.18 -15.06 4.18
CA GLU A 53 -11.96 -14.08 5.25
C GLU A 53 -12.83 -12.83 5.05
N LEU A 54 -12.96 -12.35 3.82
CA LEU A 54 -13.85 -11.24 3.48
C LEU A 54 -15.32 -11.57 3.79
N ASN A 55 -15.79 -12.76 3.42
CA ASN A 55 -17.16 -13.18 3.71
C ASN A 55 -17.39 -13.32 5.23
N ALA A 56 -16.41 -13.85 5.96
CA ALA A 56 -16.46 -13.91 7.41
C ALA A 56 -16.48 -12.51 8.04
N LEU A 57 -15.75 -11.54 7.48
CA LEU A 57 -15.76 -10.14 7.91
C LEU A 57 -17.18 -9.55 7.88
N GLY A 58 -18.03 -9.95 6.93
CA GLY A 58 -19.44 -9.53 6.87
C GLY A 58 -20.25 -9.89 8.11
N THR A 59 -19.86 -10.94 8.85
CA THR A 59 -20.54 -11.36 10.08
C THR A 59 -20.07 -10.60 11.33
N VAL A 60 -18.88 -10.01 11.29
CA VAL A 60 -18.24 -9.37 12.45
C VAL A 60 -18.16 -7.85 12.32
N ASN A 61 -18.06 -7.32 11.09
CA ASN A 61 -17.93 -5.90 10.80
C ASN A 61 -18.49 -5.58 9.41
N GLN A 62 -19.79 -5.32 9.36
CA GLN A 62 -20.52 -5.07 8.11
C GLN A 62 -20.03 -3.81 7.35
N LEU A 63 -19.62 -2.77 8.07
CA LEU A 63 -19.11 -1.53 7.47
C LEU A 63 -17.82 -1.79 6.70
N LYS A 64 -16.87 -2.50 7.32
CA LYS A 64 -15.60 -2.84 6.68
C LYS A 64 -15.74 -3.87 5.59
N TYR A 65 -16.64 -4.83 5.77
CA TYR A 65 -17.02 -5.76 4.71
C TYR A 65 -17.47 -5.04 3.44
N ALA A 66 -18.40 -4.09 3.53
CA ALA A 66 -18.90 -3.36 2.36
C ALA A 66 -17.78 -2.60 1.63
N GLU A 67 -16.89 -1.93 2.38
CA GLU A 67 -15.74 -1.21 1.83
C GLU A 67 -14.79 -2.15 1.06
N LEU A 68 -14.39 -3.25 1.71
CA LEU A 68 -13.41 -4.19 1.18
C LEU A 68 -14.00 -5.05 0.06
N LYS A 69 -15.29 -5.41 0.12
CA LYS A 69 -16.00 -6.15 -0.94
C LYS A 69 -16.06 -5.37 -2.24
N ALA A 70 -16.40 -4.09 -2.17
CA ALA A 70 -16.39 -3.22 -3.35
C ALA A 70 -14.98 -3.12 -3.97
N ARG A 71 -13.93 -3.08 -3.14
CA ARG A 71 -12.54 -3.06 -3.61
C ARG A 71 -12.12 -4.40 -4.23
N PHE A 72 -12.51 -5.50 -3.62
CA PHE A 72 -12.29 -6.86 -4.13
C PHE A 72 -12.92 -7.05 -5.50
N GLU A 73 -14.20 -6.68 -5.66
CA GLU A 73 -14.89 -6.77 -6.95
C GLU A 73 -14.22 -5.92 -8.04
N ARG A 74 -13.74 -4.71 -7.70
CA ARG A 74 -12.99 -3.89 -8.66
C ARG A 74 -11.69 -4.54 -9.12
N VAL A 75 -10.92 -5.14 -8.20
CA VAL A 75 -9.68 -5.86 -8.55
C VAL A 75 -10.00 -7.06 -9.44
N MET A 76 -11.00 -7.87 -9.09
CA MET A 76 -11.40 -9.04 -9.87
C MET A 76 -11.92 -8.67 -11.26
N HIS A 77 -12.75 -7.62 -11.35
CA HIS A 77 -13.28 -7.13 -12.62
C HIS A 77 -12.16 -6.58 -13.52
N GLY A 78 -11.25 -5.79 -12.95
CA GLY A 78 -10.08 -5.27 -13.67
C GLY A 78 -9.18 -6.39 -14.20
N ALA A 79 -8.86 -7.37 -13.36
CA ALA A 79 -8.02 -8.51 -13.74
C ALA A 79 -8.69 -9.36 -14.85
N SER A 80 -10.01 -9.59 -14.75
CA SER A 80 -10.79 -10.29 -15.78
C SER A 80 -10.78 -9.52 -17.11
N GLY A 81 -11.05 -8.22 -17.07
CA GLY A 81 -10.98 -7.36 -18.25
C GLY A 81 -9.59 -7.37 -18.89
N TYR A 82 -8.53 -7.28 -18.09
CA TYR A 82 -7.16 -7.36 -18.58
C TYR A 82 -6.83 -8.71 -19.22
N THR A 83 -7.31 -9.82 -18.65
CA THR A 83 -7.10 -11.17 -19.20
C THR A 83 -7.57 -11.28 -20.66
N SER A 84 -8.64 -10.56 -21.03
CA SER A 84 -9.16 -10.54 -22.41
C SER A 84 -8.22 -9.89 -23.43
N VAL A 85 -7.35 -8.96 -23.01
CA VAL A 85 -6.42 -8.22 -23.88
C VAL A 85 -4.95 -8.56 -23.63
N ARG A 86 -4.65 -9.35 -22.59
CA ARG A 86 -3.29 -9.66 -22.12
C ARG A 86 -2.37 -10.22 -23.21
N ASN A 87 -2.90 -11.02 -24.13
CA ASN A 87 -2.13 -11.61 -25.22
C ASN A 87 -1.98 -10.68 -26.44
N SER A 88 -2.74 -9.58 -26.47
CA SER A 88 -2.76 -8.60 -27.56
C SER A 88 -1.86 -7.39 -27.29
N VAL A 89 -1.31 -7.28 -26.08
CA VAL A 89 -0.37 -6.20 -25.70
C VAL A 89 1.08 -6.66 -25.82
N ASN A 90 1.99 -5.70 -25.95
CA ASN A 90 3.42 -5.99 -25.99
C ASN A 90 3.91 -6.59 -24.64
N PRO A 91 5.05 -7.30 -24.62
CA PRO A 91 5.56 -7.95 -23.41
C PRO A 91 5.84 -7.02 -22.23
N GLU A 92 6.29 -5.79 -22.48
CA GLU A 92 6.62 -4.81 -21.43
C GLU A 92 5.35 -4.37 -20.69
N THR A 93 4.32 -3.98 -21.43
CA THR A 93 2.99 -3.66 -20.89
C THR A 93 2.40 -4.85 -20.16
N ARG A 94 2.55 -6.07 -20.71
CA ARG A 94 2.06 -7.28 -20.06
C ARG A 94 2.69 -7.48 -18.69
N ASN A 95 4.01 -7.47 -18.62
CA ASN A 95 4.75 -7.69 -17.37
C ASN A 95 4.44 -6.61 -16.32
N ALA A 96 4.32 -5.35 -16.74
CA ALA A 96 3.99 -4.25 -15.84
C ALA A 96 2.59 -4.41 -15.22
N ILE A 97 1.59 -4.77 -16.02
CA ILE A 97 0.21 -4.94 -15.55
C ILE A 97 0.03 -6.25 -14.75
N ASP A 98 0.71 -7.33 -15.13
CA ASP A 98 0.78 -8.56 -14.33
C ASP A 98 1.32 -8.26 -12.91
N ALA A 99 2.41 -7.51 -12.81
CA ALA A 99 2.98 -7.09 -11.53
C ALA A 99 2.04 -6.19 -10.72
N LEU A 100 1.34 -5.27 -11.39
CA LEU A 100 0.34 -4.41 -10.76
C LEU A 100 -0.79 -5.23 -10.12
N TYR A 101 -1.38 -6.18 -10.86
CA TYR A 101 -2.46 -7.01 -10.32
C TYR A 101 -1.98 -7.94 -9.22
N LYS A 102 -0.76 -8.50 -9.33
CA LYS A 102 -0.15 -9.30 -8.26
C LYS A 102 0.00 -8.47 -6.97
N PHE A 103 0.52 -7.24 -7.08
CA PHE A 103 0.62 -6.34 -5.93
C PHE A 103 -0.75 -5.97 -5.35
N GLN A 104 -1.73 -5.65 -6.20
CA GLN A 104 -3.08 -5.32 -5.74
C GLN A 104 -3.74 -6.47 -4.98
N ALA A 105 -3.57 -7.71 -5.44
CA ALA A 105 -4.05 -8.90 -4.76
C ALA A 105 -3.40 -9.08 -3.38
N VAL A 106 -2.05 -9.03 -3.32
CA VAL A 106 -1.28 -9.10 -2.07
C VAL A 106 -1.77 -8.04 -1.08
N LYS A 107 -1.82 -6.79 -1.52
CA LYS A 107 -2.20 -5.66 -0.69
C LYS A 107 -3.63 -5.80 -0.16
N LEU A 108 -4.58 -6.09 -1.04
CA LEU A 108 -5.99 -6.21 -0.67
C LEU A 108 -6.21 -7.36 0.33
N CYS A 109 -5.60 -8.53 0.08
CA CYS A 109 -5.77 -9.68 0.95
C CYS A 109 -5.10 -9.48 2.32
N SER A 110 -3.99 -8.76 2.35
CA SER A 110 -3.36 -8.31 3.61
C SER A 110 -4.29 -7.38 4.40
N GLU A 111 -4.93 -6.41 3.72
CA GLU A 111 -5.89 -5.48 4.33
C GLU A 111 -7.12 -6.21 4.88
N ILE A 112 -7.69 -7.17 4.12
CA ILE A 112 -8.82 -7.98 4.56
C ILE A 112 -8.48 -8.78 5.80
N ARG A 113 -7.33 -9.47 5.79
CA ARG A 113 -6.89 -10.28 6.92
C ARG A 113 -6.63 -9.44 8.15
N GLY A 114 -5.96 -8.31 7.98
CA GLY A 114 -5.72 -7.36 9.07
C GLY A 114 -7.02 -6.84 9.69
N GLU A 115 -8.01 -6.48 8.87
CA GLU A 115 -9.30 -6.02 9.38
C GLU A 115 -10.13 -7.13 10.03
N MET A 116 -10.04 -8.36 9.53
CA MET A 116 -10.65 -9.52 10.16
C MET A 116 -10.05 -9.76 11.55
N LEU A 117 -8.71 -9.78 11.66
CA LEU A 117 -8.02 -9.92 12.94
C LEU A 117 -8.38 -8.77 13.90
N ASN A 118 -8.39 -7.53 13.42
CA ASN A 118 -8.77 -6.37 14.22
C ASN A 118 -10.22 -6.47 14.72
N SER A 119 -11.16 -6.78 13.83
CA SER A 119 -12.58 -6.93 14.17
C SER A 119 -12.82 -8.08 15.15
N LEU A 120 -12.07 -9.18 14.99
CA LEU A 120 -12.08 -10.30 15.93
C LEU A 120 -11.37 -10.02 17.25
N ALA A 121 -10.45 -9.05 17.32
CA ALA A 121 -9.74 -8.70 18.55
C ALA A 121 -10.52 -7.70 19.41
N VAL A 122 -11.36 -6.86 18.80
CA VAL A 122 -12.22 -5.90 19.51
C VAL A 122 -13.45 -6.59 20.13
N LYS A 123 -14.01 -7.62 19.49
CA LYS A 123 -15.19 -8.35 20.00
C LYS A 123 -14.97 -9.08 21.36
N PRO A 124 -13.80 -9.69 21.62
CA PRO A 124 -13.48 -10.38 22.89
C PRO A 124 -13.22 -9.46 24.07
N THR A 125 -12.77 -8.22 23.86
CA THR A 125 -12.35 -7.33 24.97
C THR A 125 -13.51 -6.59 25.64
N GLY A 126 -14.75 -6.77 25.18
CA GLY A 126 -15.92 -6.36 25.97
C GLY A 126 -16.04 -4.86 26.23
N ASP A 127 -15.39 -4.01 25.44
CA ASP A 127 -15.64 -2.57 25.50
C ASP A 127 -17.02 -2.31 24.88
N LYS A 128 -18.01 -2.28 25.76
CA LYS A 128 -19.27 -1.60 25.50
C LYS A 128 -18.94 -0.15 25.18
N VAL A 129 -19.04 0.20 23.90
CA VAL A 129 -19.19 1.60 23.51
C VAL A 129 -20.60 2.00 23.94
N GLU A 130 -20.68 2.72 25.06
CA GLU A 130 -21.85 3.53 25.47
C GLU A 130 -22.21 4.57 24.39
#